data_AF-A0A4E0RVU7-F1
#
_entry.id   AF-A0A4E0RVU7-F1
#
_cell.length_a   1.000
_cell.length_b   1.000
_cell.length_c   1.000
_cell.angle_alpha   90.00
_cell.angle_beta   90.00
_cell.angle_gamma   90.00
#
_symmetry.space_group_name_H-M   'P 1'
#
loop_
_entity.id
_entity.type
_entity.pdbx_description
1 polymer ?
#
loop_
_entity_poly.entity_id
_entity_poly.type
_entity_poly.pdbx_seq_one_letter_code
_entity_poly.pdbx_strand_id
1 'polypeptide(L)'
;MLLNKLGPRGEQSLKPRDRVALIYANNEPISFLSAFYGCILASVVPIAIEVPSARRDASCQSMGFLLSSQDARIVLASEQCYKALQRGPNGDIASYPGWPRVTWINTDHHGAGTKPPRDWVPPERLPNEDTMYMEYTFTKDGSVHGVMISRRAALAHCRALTAACNYSEEDVVVCVVDCRRETGLWHAVLTVSPNAYVLSFSIVRYFRLINSDKRSSHHLTRYVDECRLGPPVILSQTTRELVNCGDYFRV
;
A
#
# COMPACT_ATOMS: atom_id res chain seq x y z
N MET A 1 -6.63 -4.68 11.50
CA MET A 1 -6.56 -6.11 11.16
C MET A 1 -5.36 -6.71 11.88
N LEU A 2 -5.53 -7.83 12.59
CA LEU A 2 -4.39 -8.58 13.10
C LEU A 2 -4.12 -9.79 12.21
N LEU A 3 -2.91 -9.84 11.67
CA LEU A 3 -2.52 -10.83 10.66
C LEU A 3 -2.04 -12.17 11.23
N ASN A 4 -1.95 -12.29 12.56
CA ASN A 4 -1.36 -13.47 13.21
C ASN A 4 -2.30 -14.70 13.21
N LYS A 5 -3.59 -14.51 12.91
CA LYS A 5 -4.59 -15.58 12.78
C LYS A 5 -5.51 -15.28 11.61
N LEU A 6 -5.30 -15.99 10.50
CA LEU A 6 -6.03 -15.83 9.26
C LEU A 6 -6.83 -17.09 8.93
N GLY A 7 -7.98 -16.89 8.27
CA GLY A 7 -8.91 -17.96 7.88
C GLY A 7 -9.97 -18.29 8.95
N PRO A 8 -10.97 -19.13 8.60
CA PRO A 8 -12.18 -19.37 9.40
C PRO A 8 -11.95 -19.99 10.79
N ARG A 9 -10.73 -20.44 11.10
CA ARG A 9 -10.34 -20.97 12.43
C ARG A 9 -8.98 -20.46 12.93
N GLY A 10 -8.37 -19.47 12.27
CA GLY A 10 -7.03 -18.99 12.62
C GLY A 10 -5.91 -20.04 12.45
N GLU A 11 -6.15 -21.07 11.64
CA GLU A 11 -5.18 -22.15 11.33
C GLU A 11 -3.98 -21.64 10.52
N GLN A 12 -4.15 -20.53 9.78
CA GLN A 12 -3.05 -19.90 9.05
C GLN A 12 -2.47 -18.78 9.91
N SER A 13 -1.25 -18.99 10.40
CA SER A 13 -0.52 -18.00 11.16
C SER A 13 0.63 -17.47 10.33
N LEU A 14 0.58 -16.18 10.01
CA LEU A 14 1.72 -15.47 9.45
C LEU A 14 2.81 -15.33 10.50
N LYS A 15 4.04 -15.61 10.09
CA LYS A 15 5.23 -15.42 10.89
C LYS A 15 5.93 -14.12 10.50
N PRO A 16 6.75 -13.55 11.40
CA PRO A 16 7.64 -12.47 11.02
C PRO A 16 8.46 -12.86 9.78
N ARG A 17 8.57 -11.92 8.84
CA ARG A 17 9.20 -12.03 7.52
C ARG A 17 8.41 -12.76 6.45
N ASP A 18 7.21 -13.28 6.72
CA ASP A 18 6.37 -13.82 5.65
C ASP A 18 5.98 -12.70 4.67
N ARG A 19 5.75 -13.06 3.39
CA ARG A 19 5.40 -12.09 2.34
C ARG A 19 3.92 -12.17 2.04
N VAL A 20 3.28 -11.02 1.95
CA VAL A 20 1.84 -10.90 1.73
C VAL A 20 1.55 -9.94 0.60
N ALA A 21 0.85 -10.42 -0.42
CA ALA A 21 0.38 -9.57 -1.50
C ALA A 21 -0.85 -8.77 -1.04
N LEU A 22 -0.89 -7.48 -1.36
CA LEU A 22 -2.01 -6.59 -1.05
C LEU A 22 -2.70 -6.14 -2.34
N ILE A 23 -4.01 -6.34 -2.43
CA ILE A 23 -4.83 -5.96 -3.58
C ILE A 23 -6.02 -5.12 -3.12
N TYR A 24 -5.95 -3.83 -3.38
CA TYR A 24 -6.97 -2.85 -2.99
C TYR A 24 -7.25 -1.90 -4.14
N ALA A 25 -8.48 -1.43 -4.29
CA ALA A 25 -8.81 -0.47 -5.33
C ALA A 25 -8.29 0.95 -4.96
N ASN A 26 -8.04 1.79 -5.96
CA ASN A 26 -7.55 3.16 -5.76
C ASN A 26 -8.51 4.04 -4.94
N ASN A 27 -9.80 3.71 -4.94
CA ASN A 27 -10.83 4.38 -4.15
C ASN A 27 -10.96 3.85 -2.71
N GLU A 28 -10.11 2.89 -2.29
CA GLU A 28 -10.12 2.29 -0.95
C GLU A 28 -8.80 2.51 -0.16
N PRO A 29 -8.27 3.76 -0.08
CA PRO A 29 -6.97 4.02 0.52
C PRO A 29 -6.91 3.65 2.00
N ILE A 30 -8.01 3.80 2.74
CA ILE A 30 -8.07 3.46 4.17
C ILE A 30 -7.92 1.96 4.40
N SER A 31 -8.57 1.13 3.56
CA SER A 31 -8.46 -0.33 3.63
C SER A 31 -7.05 -0.79 3.28
N PHE A 32 -6.45 -0.19 2.25
CA PHE A 32 -5.06 -0.44 1.89
C PHE A 32 -4.09 -0.08 3.04
N LEU A 33 -4.20 1.14 3.59
CA LEU A 33 -3.36 1.61 4.69
C LEU A 33 -3.46 0.70 5.91
N SER A 34 -4.68 0.29 6.26
CA SER A 34 -4.93 -0.63 7.37
C SER A 34 -4.23 -1.98 7.17
N ALA A 35 -4.26 -2.53 5.95
CA ALA A 35 -3.59 -3.79 5.63
C ALA A 35 -2.06 -3.64 5.56
N PHE A 36 -1.56 -2.57 4.94
CA PHE A 36 -0.14 -2.27 4.81
C PHE A 36 0.53 -2.10 6.17
N TYR A 37 -0.03 -1.25 7.03
CA TYR A 37 0.47 -1.08 8.39
C TYR A 37 0.21 -2.30 9.27
N GLY A 38 -0.88 -3.03 9.04
CA GLY A 38 -1.12 -4.33 9.67
C GLY A 38 0.02 -5.31 9.42
N CYS A 39 0.54 -5.36 8.17
CA CYS A 39 1.71 -6.18 7.82
C CYS A 39 2.95 -5.73 8.59
N ILE A 40 3.27 -4.44 8.53
CA ILE A 40 4.46 -3.88 9.21
C ILE A 40 4.41 -4.15 10.72
N LEU A 41 3.26 -3.92 11.37
CA LEU A 41 3.08 -4.15 12.80
C LEU A 41 3.20 -5.64 13.16
N ALA A 42 2.81 -6.54 12.25
CA ALA A 42 3.00 -7.98 12.39
C ALA A 42 4.40 -8.45 11.94
N SER A 43 5.31 -7.54 11.58
CA SER A 43 6.62 -7.87 11.00
C SER A 43 6.55 -8.73 9.73
N VAL A 44 5.45 -8.63 9.01
CA VAL A 44 5.18 -9.27 7.72
C VAL A 44 5.51 -8.27 6.61
N VAL A 45 6.01 -8.77 5.48
CA VAL A 45 6.47 -7.95 4.34
C VAL A 45 5.34 -7.78 3.32
N PRO A 46 4.70 -6.60 3.24
CA PRO A 46 3.66 -6.35 2.23
C PRO A 46 4.25 -6.13 0.84
N ILE A 47 3.54 -6.63 -0.17
CA ILE A 47 3.80 -6.42 -1.60
C ILE A 47 2.52 -5.86 -2.21
N ALA A 48 2.44 -4.55 -2.44
CA ALA A 48 1.25 -3.94 -3.03
C ALA A 48 1.20 -4.25 -4.53
N ILE A 49 0.22 -5.04 -4.98
CA ILE A 49 0.08 -5.46 -6.37
C ILE A 49 -1.27 -5.05 -6.96
N GLU A 50 -1.32 -4.99 -8.28
CA GLU A 50 -2.56 -4.73 -9.00
C GLU A 50 -3.50 -5.92 -8.98
N VAL A 51 -4.80 -5.66 -9.17
CA VAL A 51 -5.80 -6.72 -9.33
C VAL A 51 -5.39 -7.55 -10.56
N PRO A 52 -5.18 -8.87 -10.43
CA PRO A 52 -4.75 -9.68 -11.56
C PRO A 52 -5.80 -9.65 -12.67
N SER A 53 -5.34 -9.22 -13.85
CA SER A 53 -6.14 -9.10 -15.06
C SER A 53 -6.79 -10.43 -15.43
N ALA A 54 -8.05 -10.33 -15.86
CA ALA A 54 -8.78 -11.46 -16.45
C ALA A 54 -8.12 -11.99 -17.73
N ARG A 55 -7.30 -11.19 -18.40
CA ARG A 55 -6.76 -11.51 -19.73
C ARG A 55 -5.54 -12.44 -19.73
N ARG A 56 -5.09 -12.95 -18.57
CA ARG A 56 -3.92 -13.85 -18.44
C ARG A 56 -2.73 -13.39 -19.31
N ASP A 57 -2.48 -12.10 -19.26
CA ASP A 57 -1.42 -11.42 -19.99
C ASP A 57 -0.04 -11.66 -19.36
N ALA A 58 1.01 -11.31 -20.09
CA ALA A 58 2.40 -11.50 -19.67
C ALA A 58 2.74 -10.80 -18.35
N SER A 59 2.09 -9.67 -18.02
CA SER A 59 2.28 -8.95 -16.76
C SER A 59 1.71 -9.73 -15.58
N CYS A 60 0.52 -10.34 -15.72
CA CYS A 60 -0.07 -11.21 -14.70
C CYS A 60 0.82 -12.44 -14.44
N GLN A 61 1.37 -13.06 -15.49
CA GLN A 61 2.29 -14.19 -15.35
C GLN A 61 3.60 -13.79 -14.67
N SER A 62 4.19 -12.66 -15.08
CA SER A 62 5.43 -12.14 -14.49
C SER A 62 5.23 -11.83 -13.00
N MET A 63 4.09 -11.22 -12.63
CA MET A 63 3.73 -11.03 -11.24
C MET A 63 3.66 -12.36 -10.47
N GLY A 64 3.05 -13.40 -11.07
CA GLY A 64 3.03 -14.74 -10.50
C GLY A 64 4.43 -15.30 -10.22
N PHE A 65 5.38 -15.08 -11.14
CA PHE A 65 6.77 -15.47 -10.95
C PHE A 65 7.41 -14.73 -9.77
N LEU A 66 7.21 -13.41 -9.65
CA LEU A 66 7.70 -12.63 -8.51
C LEU A 66 7.13 -13.19 -7.19
N LEU A 67 5.81 -13.37 -7.11
CA LEU A 67 5.16 -13.88 -5.90
C LEU A 67 5.66 -15.28 -5.54
N SER A 68 5.86 -16.15 -6.53
CA SER A 68 6.45 -17.48 -6.34
C SER A 68 7.89 -17.39 -5.81
N SER A 69 8.71 -16.48 -6.36
CA SER A 69 10.11 -16.28 -5.95
C SER A 69 10.24 -15.78 -4.51
N GLN A 70 9.24 -15.03 -4.05
CA GLN A 70 9.20 -14.41 -2.73
C GLN A 70 8.42 -15.24 -1.70
N ASP A 71 7.98 -16.45 -2.07
CA ASP A 71 7.14 -17.32 -1.24
C ASP A 71 5.87 -16.62 -0.71
N ALA A 72 5.32 -15.69 -1.50
CA ALA A 72 4.14 -14.91 -1.15
C ALA A 72 2.87 -15.75 -1.36
N ARG A 73 2.48 -16.51 -0.34
CA ARG A 73 1.35 -17.46 -0.39
C ARG A 73 0.04 -16.89 0.15
N ILE A 74 0.03 -15.68 0.68
CA ILE A 74 -1.17 -15.03 1.19
C ILE A 74 -1.44 -13.77 0.40
N VAL A 75 -2.70 -13.60 -0.01
CA VAL A 75 -3.20 -12.39 -0.68
C VAL A 75 -4.31 -11.78 0.15
N LEU A 76 -4.11 -10.54 0.59
CA LEU A 76 -5.13 -9.72 1.24
C LEU A 76 -5.82 -8.87 0.18
N ALA A 77 -7.16 -8.93 0.15
CA ALA A 77 -7.93 -8.08 -0.74
C ALA A 77 -9.24 -7.61 -0.11
N SER A 78 -9.73 -6.45 -0.56
CA SER A 78 -11.07 -5.95 -0.21
C SER A 78 -12.16 -6.76 -0.91
N GLU A 79 -13.38 -6.71 -0.38
CA GLU A 79 -14.60 -7.27 -0.98
C GLU A 79 -14.80 -6.73 -2.41
N GLN A 80 -14.50 -5.45 -2.63
CA GLN A 80 -14.58 -4.83 -3.97
C GLN A 80 -13.63 -5.52 -4.94
N CYS A 81 -12.36 -5.71 -4.57
CA CYS A 81 -11.39 -6.43 -5.39
C CYS A 81 -11.78 -7.90 -5.56
N TYR A 82 -12.26 -8.56 -4.50
CA TYR A 82 -12.74 -9.93 -4.53
C TYR A 82 -13.77 -10.18 -5.62
N LYS A 83 -14.75 -9.26 -5.78
CA LYS A 83 -15.79 -9.36 -6.82
C LYS A 83 -15.25 -9.19 -8.24
N ALA A 84 -14.12 -8.49 -8.40
CA ALA A 84 -13.49 -8.28 -9.70
C ALA A 84 -12.61 -9.47 -10.15
N LEU A 85 -12.23 -10.37 -9.24
CA LEU A 85 -11.41 -11.53 -9.56
C LEU A 85 -12.19 -12.59 -10.35
N GLN A 86 -11.51 -13.24 -11.30
CA GLN A 86 -12.08 -14.36 -12.03
C GLN A 86 -12.45 -15.51 -11.08
N ARG A 87 -13.60 -16.14 -11.35
CA ARG A 87 -14.06 -17.32 -10.63
C ARG A 87 -13.82 -18.57 -11.46
N GLY A 88 -13.39 -19.63 -10.80
CA GLY A 88 -13.31 -20.97 -11.36
C GLY A 88 -14.71 -21.62 -11.46
N PRO A 89 -14.79 -22.82 -12.05
CA PRO A 89 -16.05 -23.55 -12.21
C PRO A 89 -16.78 -23.82 -10.88
N ASN A 90 -16.05 -23.91 -9.77
CA ASN A 90 -16.59 -24.21 -8.45
C ASN A 90 -16.97 -22.94 -7.64
N GLY A 91 -16.84 -21.75 -8.23
CA GLY A 91 -17.11 -20.48 -7.55
C GLY A 91 -15.96 -19.93 -6.69
N ASP A 92 -14.86 -20.67 -6.55
CA ASP A 92 -13.62 -20.19 -5.93
C ASP A 92 -12.87 -19.22 -6.84
N ILE A 93 -11.91 -18.45 -6.29
CA ILE A 93 -11.04 -17.60 -7.10
C ILE A 93 -10.21 -18.48 -8.04
N ALA A 94 -10.23 -18.14 -9.33
CA ALA A 94 -9.51 -18.87 -10.35
C ALA A 94 -8.00 -18.86 -10.07
N SER A 95 -7.34 -19.99 -10.30
CA SER A 95 -5.88 -20.01 -10.31
C SER A 95 -5.34 -19.18 -11.47
N TYR A 96 -4.22 -18.51 -11.25
CA TYR A 96 -3.52 -17.71 -12.25
C TYR A 96 -2.24 -18.43 -12.68
N PRO A 97 -1.99 -18.61 -13.99
CA PRO A 97 -0.78 -19.25 -14.47
C PRO A 97 0.48 -18.57 -13.92
N GLY A 98 1.43 -19.38 -13.44
CA GLY A 98 2.69 -18.90 -12.87
C GLY A 98 2.60 -18.37 -11.44
N TRP A 99 1.40 -18.21 -10.87
CA TRP A 99 1.24 -17.83 -9.47
C TRP A 99 1.49 -19.03 -8.55
N PRO A 100 2.01 -18.80 -7.33
CA PRO A 100 2.06 -19.86 -6.33
C PRO A 100 0.63 -20.22 -5.91
N ARG A 101 0.47 -21.36 -5.23
CA ARG A 101 -0.79 -21.67 -4.55
C ARG A 101 -1.01 -20.63 -3.44
N VAL A 102 -1.89 -19.68 -3.71
CA VAL A 102 -2.21 -18.58 -2.79
C VAL A 102 -3.47 -18.89 -1.98
N THR A 103 -3.46 -18.46 -0.72
CA THR A 103 -4.68 -18.31 0.08
C THR A 103 -5.14 -16.87 0.00
N TRP A 104 -6.38 -16.70 -0.44
CA TRP A 104 -7.04 -15.40 -0.51
C TRP A 104 -7.74 -15.10 0.80
N ILE A 105 -7.54 -13.89 1.32
CA ILE A 105 -8.22 -13.42 2.52
C ILE A 105 -8.92 -12.10 2.24
N ASN A 106 -10.22 -12.11 2.50
CA ASN A 106 -11.05 -10.93 2.40
C ASN A 106 -10.92 -10.11 3.68
N THR A 107 -10.42 -8.90 3.54
CA THR A 107 -10.09 -8.08 4.71
C THR A 107 -11.28 -7.41 5.35
N ASP A 108 -12.38 -7.24 4.62
CA ASP A 108 -13.61 -6.64 5.13
C ASP A 108 -14.37 -7.61 6.05
N HIS A 109 -14.29 -8.91 5.75
CA HIS A 109 -14.84 -9.95 6.61
C HIS A 109 -14.03 -10.22 7.89
N HIS A 110 -12.76 -9.80 7.95
CA HIS A 110 -11.83 -10.14 9.03
C HIS A 110 -11.33 -8.91 9.83
N GLY A 111 -11.96 -7.74 9.72
CA GLY A 111 -11.35 -6.52 10.27
C GLY A 111 -12.26 -5.36 10.67
N ALA A 112 -13.56 -5.39 10.39
CA ALA A 112 -14.45 -4.32 10.83
C ALA A 112 -14.88 -4.52 12.30
N GLY A 113 -14.13 -3.94 13.24
CA GLY A 113 -14.57 -3.79 14.65
C GLY A 113 -14.11 -4.86 15.63
N THR A 114 -13.35 -5.87 15.19
CA THR A 114 -12.71 -6.81 16.12
C THR A 114 -11.48 -6.18 16.74
N LYS A 115 -11.54 -5.89 18.04
CA LYS A 115 -10.36 -5.53 18.82
C LYS A 115 -9.32 -6.65 18.66
N PRO A 116 -8.02 -6.31 18.64
CA PRO A 116 -6.96 -7.28 18.90
C PRO A 116 -7.38 -8.24 20.02
N PRO A 117 -7.23 -9.58 19.88
CA PRO A 117 -7.31 -10.48 21.00
C PRO A 117 -6.47 -9.93 22.15
N ARG A 118 -6.97 -10.04 23.38
CA ARG A 118 -6.32 -9.43 24.55
C ARG A 118 -4.89 -9.94 24.78
N ASP A 119 -4.59 -11.12 24.26
CA ASP A 119 -3.30 -11.81 24.27
C ASP A 119 -2.40 -11.46 23.08
N TRP A 120 -2.85 -10.61 22.15
CA TRP A 120 -2.00 -10.20 21.04
C TRP A 120 -0.91 -9.24 21.51
N VAL A 121 0.32 -9.63 21.27
CA VAL A 121 1.51 -8.80 21.48
C VAL A 121 2.17 -8.62 20.12
N PRO A 122 2.57 -7.39 19.75
CA PRO A 122 3.34 -7.19 18.53
C PRO A 122 4.62 -8.03 18.58
N PRO A 123 4.99 -8.70 17.49
CA PRO A 123 6.26 -9.42 17.42
C PRO A 123 7.43 -8.45 17.64
N GLU A 124 8.59 -9.02 17.94
CA GLU A 124 9.81 -8.23 18.05
C GLU A 124 10.01 -7.41 16.79
N ARG A 125 10.39 -6.15 17.00
CA ARG A 125 10.66 -5.20 15.93
C ARG A 125 11.70 -5.78 14.98
N LEU A 126 11.41 -5.76 13.68
CA LEU A 126 12.38 -6.13 12.65
C LEU A 126 13.69 -5.32 12.78
N PRO A 127 14.86 -5.99 12.69
CA PRO A 127 16.15 -5.33 12.55
C PRO A 127 16.17 -4.29 11.42
N ASN A 128 17.09 -3.34 11.49
CA ASN A 128 17.20 -2.28 10.49
C ASN A 128 17.56 -2.79 9.08
N GLU A 129 18.23 -3.94 8.98
CA GLU A 129 18.59 -4.57 7.71
C GLU A 129 17.44 -5.32 7.05
N ASP A 130 16.43 -5.69 7.83
CA ASP A 130 15.37 -6.55 7.35
C ASP A 130 14.44 -5.79 6.42
N THR A 131 13.93 -6.51 5.42
CA THR A 131 12.93 -6.01 4.48
C THR A 131 11.66 -5.61 5.24
N MET A 132 11.27 -4.34 5.10
CA MET A 132 10.05 -3.78 5.67
C MET A 132 8.87 -3.97 4.71
N TYR A 133 9.10 -3.76 3.41
CA TYR A 133 8.11 -3.97 2.34
C TYR A 133 8.81 -4.18 1.00
N MET A 134 8.05 -4.55 -0.04
CA MET A 134 8.58 -4.68 -1.40
C MET A 134 7.83 -3.81 -2.39
N GLU A 135 8.58 -3.22 -3.30
CA GLU A 135 8.09 -2.58 -4.52
C GLU A 135 8.39 -3.48 -5.73
N TYR A 136 7.79 -3.17 -6.87
CA TYR A 136 8.17 -3.82 -8.11
C TYR A 136 8.08 -2.86 -9.29
N THR A 137 8.86 -3.17 -10.32
CA THR A 137 8.83 -2.46 -11.60
C THR A 137 8.86 -3.44 -12.75
N PHE A 138 8.22 -3.06 -13.86
CA PHE A 138 8.31 -3.81 -15.11
C PHE A 138 9.39 -3.21 -16.00
N THR A 139 10.26 -4.05 -16.55
CA THR A 139 11.26 -3.63 -17.52
C THR A 139 10.67 -3.58 -18.92
N LYS A 140 11.38 -2.93 -19.86
CA LYS A 140 10.92 -2.74 -21.25
C LYS A 140 10.69 -4.05 -22.01
N ASP A 141 11.37 -5.11 -21.60
CA ASP A 141 11.21 -6.48 -22.12
C ASP A 141 10.02 -7.24 -21.49
N GLY A 142 9.26 -6.60 -20.59
CA GLY A 142 8.08 -7.16 -19.93
C GLY A 142 8.39 -7.98 -18.68
N SER A 143 9.66 -8.14 -18.30
CA SER A 143 10.02 -8.83 -17.06
C SER A 143 9.69 -7.99 -15.82
N VAL A 144 9.55 -8.62 -14.65
CA VAL A 144 9.28 -7.92 -13.39
C VAL A 144 10.47 -8.03 -12.44
N HIS A 145 10.83 -6.91 -11.83
CA HIS A 145 11.86 -6.85 -10.78
C HIS A 145 11.22 -6.45 -9.46
N GLY A 146 11.44 -7.25 -8.42
CA GLY A 146 11.08 -6.92 -7.05
C GLY A 146 12.22 -6.17 -6.36
N VAL A 147 11.89 -5.05 -5.71
CA VAL A 147 12.83 -4.24 -4.92
C VAL A 147 12.47 -4.41 -3.44
N MET A 148 13.37 -5.01 -2.68
CA MET A 148 13.22 -5.18 -1.24
C MET A 148 13.68 -3.91 -0.52
N ILE A 149 12.77 -3.23 0.16
CA ILE A 149 13.08 -2.01 0.91
C ILE A 149 13.32 -2.37 2.36
N SER A 150 14.56 -2.21 2.84
CA SER A 150 14.88 -2.45 4.24
C SER A 150 14.30 -1.38 5.16
N ARG A 151 14.14 -1.71 6.44
CA ARG A 151 13.70 -0.74 7.46
C ARG A 151 14.63 0.48 7.51
N ARG A 152 15.95 0.29 7.40
CA ARG A 152 16.90 1.41 7.34
C ARG A 152 16.65 2.27 6.12
N ALA A 153 16.52 1.66 4.94
CA ALA A 153 16.31 2.40 3.70
C ALA A 153 15.01 3.21 3.76
N ALA A 154 13.93 2.62 4.24
CA ALA A 154 12.65 3.30 4.43
C ALA A 154 12.77 4.52 5.36
N LEU A 155 13.39 4.36 6.52
CA LEU A 155 13.57 5.44 7.48
C LEU A 155 14.49 6.55 6.96
N ALA A 156 15.58 6.18 6.27
CA ALA A 156 16.49 7.14 5.67
C ALA A 156 15.78 7.96 4.58
N HIS A 157 14.97 7.31 3.75
CA HIS A 157 14.19 7.98 2.70
C HIS A 157 13.13 8.91 3.29
N CYS A 158 12.38 8.47 4.31
CA CYS A 158 11.40 9.33 4.99
C CYS A 158 12.05 10.59 5.57
N ARG A 159 13.22 10.46 6.23
CA ARG A 159 13.97 11.61 6.75
C ARG A 159 14.44 12.56 5.65
N ALA A 160 14.93 12.01 4.54
CA ALA A 160 15.35 12.80 3.39
C ALA A 160 14.16 13.56 2.77
N LEU A 161 13.00 12.91 2.62
CA LEU A 161 11.78 13.55 2.12
C LEU A 161 11.26 14.62 3.07
N THR A 162 11.18 14.34 4.38
CA THR A 162 10.78 15.33 5.39
C THR A 162 11.68 16.57 5.32
N ALA A 163 12.99 16.39 5.20
CA ALA A 163 13.93 17.50 5.10
C ALA A 163 13.79 18.25 3.76
N ALA A 164 13.71 17.54 2.63
CA ALA A 164 13.64 18.12 1.31
C ALA A 164 12.34 18.89 1.07
N CYS A 165 11.22 18.38 1.57
CA CYS A 165 9.90 19.01 1.45
C CYS A 165 9.58 19.94 2.64
N ASN A 166 10.48 20.04 3.62
CA ASN A 166 10.29 20.79 4.86
C ASN A 166 8.97 20.44 5.57
N TYR A 167 8.64 19.15 5.63
CA TYR A 167 7.39 18.70 6.24
C TYR A 167 7.38 18.91 7.75
N SER A 168 6.26 19.42 8.25
CA SER A 168 5.98 19.60 9.67
C SER A 168 4.80 18.72 10.13
N GLU A 169 4.66 18.51 11.44
CA GLU A 169 3.52 17.76 12.01
C GLU A 169 2.17 18.47 11.76
N GLU A 170 2.18 19.76 11.44
CA GLU A 170 1.00 20.56 11.13
C GLU A 170 0.59 20.47 9.65
N ASP A 171 1.44 19.89 8.81
CA ASP A 171 1.22 19.84 7.37
C ASP A 171 0.15 18.82 7.00
N VAL A 172 -0.79 19.27 6.17
CA VAL A 172 -1.75 18.40 5.50
C VAL A 172 -1.24 18.13 4.11
N VAL A 173 -0.76 16.90 3.88
CA VAL A 173 -0.34 16.39 2.57
C VAL A 173 -1.55 15.92 1.79
N VAL A 174 -1.73 16.40 0.56
CA VAL A 174 -2.70 15.86 -0.40
C VAL A 174 -1.97 15.11 -1.50
N CYS A 175 -2.24 13.81 -1.65
CA CYS A 175 -1.63 12.95 -2.66
C CYS A 175 -2.66 12.59 -3.74
N VAL A 176 -2.51 13.12 -4.94
CA VAL A 176 -3.42 12.82 -6.07
C VAL A 176 -2.99 11.62 -6.92
N VAL A 177 -1.87 10.99 -6.56
CA VAL A 177 -1.36 9.78 -7.21
C VAL A 177 -1.68 8.52 -6.40
N ASP A 178 -1.47 7.35 -7.00
CA ASP A 178 -1.75 6.06 -6.37
C ASP A 178 -0.91 5.86 -5.10
N CYS A 179 -1.57 5.92 -3.94
CA CYS A 179 -0.93 5.78 -2.62
C CYS A 179 -0.30 4.40 -2.37
N ARG A 180 -0.49 3.44 -3.26
CA ARG A 180 0.00 2.07 -3.10
C ARG A 180 1.42 1.89 -3.61
N ARG A 181 1.96 2.85 -4.38
CA ARG A 181 3.24 2.68 -5.09
C ARG A 181 4.03 3.98 -5.16
N GLU A 182 5.36 3.83 -5.31
CA GLU A 182 6.29 4.90 -5.66
C GLU A 182 6.06 6.18 -4.83
N THR A 183 6.05 7.35 -5.47
CA THR A 183 5.85 8.65 -4.82
C THR A 183 4.59 8.70 -3.96
N GLY A 184 3.51 8.04 -4.38
CA GLY A 184 2.28 8.00 -3.59
C GLY A 184 2.45 7.24 -2.28
N LEU A 185 3.13 6.09 -2.31
CA LEU A 185 3.44 5.34 -1.10
C LEU A 185 4.41 6.12 -0.20
N TRP A 186 5.50 6.64 -0.75
CA TRP A 186 6.50 7.35 0.03
C TRP A 186 5.94 8.59 0.72
N HIS A 187 5.20 9.42 0.00
CA HIS A 187 4.72 10.68 0.57
C HIS A 187 3.41 10.57 1.33
N ALA A 188 2.43 9.81 0.82
CA ALA A 188 1.11 9.75 1.44
C ALA A 188 1.03 8.74 2.58
N VAL A 189 1.89 7.72 2.55
CA VAL A 189 1.85 6.61 3.51
C VAL A 189 3.02 6.68 4.48
N LEU A 190 4.26 6.71 3.98
CA LEU A 190 5.46 6.49 4.80
C LEU A 190 5.99 7.76 5.49
N THR A 191 6.01 8.90 4.80
CA THR A 191 6.68 10.13 5.31
C THR A 191 5.90 10.84 6.41
N VAL A 192 4.59 10.61 6.55
CA VAL A 192 3.71 11.29 7.53
C VAL A 192 3.94 10.79 8.98
N SER A 193 5.00 10.03 9.26
CA SER A 193 5.34 9.64 10.64
C SER A 193 6.86 9.60 10.90
N PRO A 194 7.43 10.55 11.67
CA PRO A 194 8.83 10.50 12.09
C PRO A 194 9.12 9.39 13.11
N ASN A 195 8.07 8.84 13.74
CA ASN A 195 8.15 7.68 14.61
C ASN A 195 7.39 6.53 13.96
N ALA A 196 8.09 5.59 13.31
CA ALA A 196 7.54 4.43 12.57
C ALA A 196 6.55 3.49 13.33
N TYR A 197 6.11 3.87 14.54
CA TYR A 197 5.11 3.19 15.37
C TYR A 197 3.96 4.09 15.83
N VAL A 198 4.03 5.40 15.62
CA VAL A 198 2.95 6.33 15.95
C VAL A 198 2.18 6.58 14.66
N LEU A 199 1.03 5.94 14.55
CA LEU A 199 -0.06 6.36 13.68
C LEU A 199 -0.40 7.80 14.06
N SER A 200 0.30 8.79 13.49
CA SER A 200 -0.26 10.12 13.49
C SER A 200 -1.46 10.03 12.57
N PHE A 201 -2.64 9.99 13.20
CA PHE A 201 -3.96 10.09 12.58
C PHE A 201 -4.16 11.46 11.90
N SER A 202 -3.12 12.06 11.36
CA SER A 202 -3.21 12.91 10.17
C SER A 202 -3.55 12.00 8.99
N ILE A 203 -4.73 11.36 9.11
CA ILE A 203 -5.55 10.97 7.99
C ILE A 203 -5.60 12.24 7.15
N VAL A 204 -4.75 12.24 6.11
CA VAL A 204 -4.92 12.99 4.88
C VAL A 204 -6.40 13.32 4.79
N ARG A 205 -6.75 14.60 4.79
CA ARG A 205 -8.12 15.14 4.62
C ARG A 205 -8.75 14.74 3.27
N TYR A 206 -8.33 13.60 2.70
CA TYR A 206 -8.70 12.96 1.46
C TYR A 206 -10.22 12.89 1.28
N PHE A 207 -10.97 12.69 2.36
CA PHE A 207 -12.39 12.36 2.23
C PHE A 207 -13.38 13.47 2.62
N ARG A 208 -13.02 14.39 3.53
CA ARG A 208 -13.98 15.42 3.96
C ARG A 208 -14.16 16.52 2.92
N LEU A 209 -13.15 16.81 2.09
CA LEU A 209 -13.21 17.89 1.11
C LEU A 209 -13.89 17.50 -0.21
N ILE A 210 -13.74 16.26 -0.70
CA ILE A 210 -14.37 15.85 -1.97
C ILE A 210 -15.90 15.73 -1.85
N ASN A 211 -16.42 15.30 -0.69
CA ASN A 211 -17.86 15.07 -0.51
C ASN A 211 -18.63 16.19 0.24
N SER A 212 -17.96 17.07 0.99
CA SER A 212 -18.68 18.02 1.87
C SER A 212 -18.77 19.45 1.35
N ASP A 213 -17.91 19.91 0.44
CA ASP A 213 -17.84 21.34 0.12
C ASP A 213 -17.80 21.60 -1.39
N LYS A 214 -18.99 21.87 -1.95
CA LYS A 214 -19.16 22.24 -3.37
C LYS A 214 -18.41 23.53 -3.74
N ARG A 215 -17.95 24.35 -2.77
CA ARG A 215 -17.15 25.55 -3.05
C ARG A 215 -15.66 25.25 -3.18
N SER A 216 -15.11 24.32 -2.42
CA SER A 216 -13.69 23.90 -2.53
C SER A 216 -13.42 23.06 -3.79
N SER A 217 -14.47 22.43 -4.34
CA SER A 217 -14.40 21.61 -5.54
C SER A 217 -13.92 22.37 -6.77
N HIS A 218 -14.24 23.67 -6.95
CA HIS A 218 -13.83 24.39 -8.16
C HIS A 218 -12.32 24.67 -8.21
N HIS A 219 -11.68 24.96 -7.07
CA HIS A 219 -10.23 25.13 -7.02
C HIS A 219 -9.50 23.79 -7.13
N LEU A 220 -9.94 22.75 -6.42
CA LEU A 220 -9.33 21.42 -6.52
C LEU A 220 -9.50 20.78 -7.90
N THR A 221 -10.65 20.95 -8.57
CA THR A 221 -10.90 20.39 -9.91
C THR A 221 -9.98 21.04 -10.95
N ARG A 222 -9.79 22.36 -10.87
CA ARG A 222 -8.83 23.09 -11.72
C ARG A 222 -7.39 22.61 -11.53
N TYR A 223 -7.01 22.31 -10.29
CA TYR A 223 -5.68 21.78 -9.93
C TYR A 223 -5.48 20.30 -10.34
N VAL A 224 -6.51 19.46 -10.21
CA VAL A 224 -6.47 18.06 -10.65
C VAL A 224 -6.35 17.96 -12.17
N ASP A 225 -7.01 18.85 -12.91
CA ASP A 225 -6.88 18.93 -14.37
C ASP A 225 -5.48 19.39 -14.82
N GLU A 226 -4.83 20.29 -14.07
CA GLU A 226 -3.42 20.68 -14.31
C GLU A 226 -2.42 19.56 -13.94
N CYS A 227 -2.67 18.80 -12.86
CA CYS A 227 -1.81 17.70 -12.41
C CYS A 227 -1.92 16.45 -13.31
N ARG A 228 -2.98 16.28 -14.10
CA ARG A 228 -3.11 15.18 -15.08
C ARG A 228 -2.06 15.23 -16.19
N LEU A 229 -1.38 16.36 -16.37
CA LEU A 229 -0.39 16.59 -17.42
C LEU A 229 1.03 16.82 -16.88
N GLY A 230 1.27 16.67 -15.56
CA GLY A 230 2.53 17.01 -14.90
C GLY A 230 3.01 16.01 -13.83
N PRO A 231 4.22 16.20 -13.28
CA PRO A 231 4.81 15.37 -12.21
C PRO A 231 3.95 15.35 -10.93
N PRO A 232 4.11 14.35 -10.03
CA PRO A 232 3.32 14.22 -8.81
C PRO A 232 3.41 15.50 -7.96
N VAL A 233 2.24 16.11 -7.72
CA VAL A 233 2.11 17.34 -6.92
C VAL A 233 1.64 16.97 -5.53
N ILE A 234 2.36 17.50 -4.52
CA ILE A 234 1.95 17.42 -3.12
C ILE A 234 1.70 18.84 -2.62
N LEU A 235 0.50 19.06 -2.12
CA LEU A 235 0.13 20.30 -1.45
C LEU A 235 0.38 20.14 0.05
N SER A 236 1.22 21.00 0.62
CA SER A 236 1.22 21.28 2.07
C SER A 236 0.33 22.49 2.31
N GLN A 237 -0.72 22.32 3.14
CA GLN A 237 -1.64 23.42 3.45
C GLN A 237 -0.97 24.58 4.23
N THR A 238 0.18 24.34 4.85
CA THR A 238 0.89 25.33 5.68
C THR A 238 1.71 26.31 4.84
N THR A 239 2.36 25.84 3.77
CA THR A 239 3.22 26.69 2.93
C THR A 239 2.50 27.32 1.74
N ARG A 240 1.31 26.84 1.36
CA ARG A 240 0.59 27.24 0.13
C ARG A 240 1.43 27.08 -1.16
N GLU A 241 2.50 26.29 -1.11
CA GLU A 241 3.38 26.05 -2.26
C GLU A 241 3.14 24.65 -2.83
N LEU A 242 3.13 24.56 -4.16
CA LEU A 242 3.11 23.29 -4.88
C LEU A 242 4.51 22.69 -4.82
N VAL A 243 4.68 21.60 -4.09
CA VAL A 243 5.93 20.84 -4.16
C VAL A 243 5.85 19.95 -5.39
N ASN A 244 6.49 20.38 -6.47
CA ASN A 244 6.72 19.55 -7.64
C ASN A 244 7.75 18.47 -7.28
N CYS A 245 7.28 17.24 -7.06
CA CYS A 245 8.18 16.16 -6.65
C CYS A 245 9.13 15.73 -7.78
N GLY A 246 8.80 16.00 -9.06
CA GLY A 246 9.65 15.66 -10.20
C GLY A 246 11.04 16.33 -10.18
N ASP A 247 11.17 17.46 -9.48
CA ASP A 247 12.44 18.18 -9.34
C ASP A 247 13.35 17.59 -8.25
N TYR A 248 12.80 16.83 -7.30
CA TYR A 248 13.55 16.18 -6.22
C TYR A 248 14.05 14.76 -6.56
N PHE A 249 13.49 14.13 -7.59
CA PHE A 249 13.83 12.76 -8.01
C PHE A 249 14.76 12.69 -9.24
N ARG A 250 15.35 13.81 -9.67
CA ARG A 250 16.47 13.80 -10.63
C ARG A 250 17.79 13.56 -9.88
N VAL A 251 18.15 12.30 -9.70
CA VAL A 251 19.53 11.86 -9.42
C VAL A 251 19.95 10.90 -10.51
#